data_AF-A0A9D4C709-F1
#
_entry.id   AF-A0A9D4C709-F1
#
_cell.length_a   1.000
_cell.length_b   1.000
_cell.length_c   1.000
_cell.angle_alpha   90.00
_cell.angle_beta   90.00
_cell.angle_gamma   90.00
#
_symmetry.space_group_name_H-M   'P 1'
#
loop_
_entity.id
_entity.type
_entity.pdbx_description
1 polymer ?
#
loop_
_entity_poly.entity_id
_entity_poly.type
_entity_poly.pdbx_seq_one_letter_code
_entity_poly.pdbx_strand_id
1 'polypeptide(L)' 'MSQNKNKVRTLAKDGTILQTITDPDLQAPSGIHVTDFGQVVVCNFTSDTIIQLAGDGKKKLATLANKSEGL' A
#
# COMPACT_ATOMS: atom_id res chain seq x y z
N MET A 1 -17.53 -5.64 14.23
CA MET A 1 -16.53 -4.81 13.52
C MET A 1 -16.13 -5.53 12.24
N SER A 2 -16.36 -4.94 11.07
CA SER A 2 -15.85 -5.50 9.81
C SER A 2 -14.33 -5.33 9.81
N GLN A 3 -13.57 -6.42 9.74
CA GLN A 3 -12.12 -6.33 9.55
C GLN A 3 -11.82 -5.61 8.23
N ASN A 4 -10.82 -4.71 8.22
CA ASN A 4 -10.35 -4.08 7.00
C ASN A 4 -9.89 -5.18 6.03
N LYS A 5 -10.56 -5.31 4.87
CA LYS A 5 -10.27 -6.35 3.85
C LYS A 5 -9.40 -5.82 2.71
N ASN A 6 -8.99 -4.56 2.76
CA ASN A 6 -8.15 -3.96 1.74
C ASN A 6 -6.75 -4.55 1.81
N LYS A 7 -6.16 -4.74 0.64
CA LYS A 7 -4.89 -5.44 0.48
C LYS A 7 -4.22 -5.00 -0.82
N VAL A 8 -2.89 -5.04 -0.82
CA VAL A 8 -2.09 -4.94 -2.04
C VAL A 8 -1.63 -6.35 -2.40
N ARG A 9 -1.67 -6.68 -3.69
CA ARG A 9 -1.25 -7.98 -4.21
C ARG A 9 -0.20 -7.80 -5.29
N THR A 10 0.88 -8.56 -5.17
CA THR A 10 1.86 -8.71 -6.24
C THR A 10 1.48 -9.96 -7.04
N LEU A 11 1.44 -9.83 -8.37
CA LEU A 11 1.09 -10.93 -9.28
C LEU A 11 2.28 -11.30 -10.15
N ALA A 12 2.41 -12.58 -10.48
CA ALA A 12 3.27 -13.03 -11.56
C ALA A 12 2.66 -12.63 -12.92
N LYS A 13 3.45 -12.76 -13.98
CA LYS A 13 3.01 -12.42 -15.35
C LYS A 13 1.80 -13.24 -15.81
N ASP A 14 1.62 -14.44 -15.27
CA ASP A 14 0.48 -15.33 -15.54
C ASP A 14 -0.76 -15.04 -14.67
N GLY A 15 -0.70 -14.03 -13.80
CA GLY A 15 -1.78 -13.66 -12.88
C GLY A 15 -1.76 -14.40 -11.54
N THR A 16 -0.82 -15.33 -11.32
CA THR A 16 -0.66 -16.02 -10.03
C THR A 16 -0.35 -15.01 -8.93
N ILE A 17 -1.04 -15.09 -7.79
CA ILE A 17 -0.74 -14.25 -6.63
C ILE A 17 0.60 -14.68 -6.03
N LEU A 18 1.59 -13.79 -6.07
CA LEU A 18 2.90 -14.00 -5.46
C LEU A 18 2.89 -13.61 -3.99
N GLN A 19 2.28 -12.47 -3.66
CA GLN A 19 2.23 -11.92 -2.31
C GLN A 19 0.92 -11.19 -2.08
N THR A 20 0.47 -11.17 -0.83
CA THR A 20 -0.64 -10.32 -0.36
C THR A 20 -0.18 -9.64 0.92
N ILE A 21 -0.27 -8.31 0.95
CA ILE A 21 -0.01 -7.53 2.14
C ILE A 21 -1.27 -6.83 2.61
N THR A 22 -1.44 -6.86 3.93
CA THR A 22 -2.43 -6.11 4.68
C THR A 22 -1.71 -5.18 5.62
N ASP A 23 -2.20 -3.95 5.75
CA ASP A 23 -1.68 -2.97 6.70
C ASP A 23 -2.88 -2.18 7.26
N PRO A 24 -2.87 -1.81 8.56
CA PRO A 24 -3.94 -1.00 9.14
C PRO A 24 -4.19 0.32 8.39
N ASP A 25 -3.15 0.87 7.75
CA ASP A 25 -3.24 2.13 6.98
C ASP A 25 -3.82 1.93 5.57
N LEU A 26 -3.97 0.69 5.08
CA LEU A 26 -4.65 0.41 3.81
C LEU A 26 -6.17 0.61 3.96
N GLN A 27 -6.64 1.85 4.12
CA GLN A 27 -8.07 2.16 4.24
C GLN A 27 -8.53 2.97 3.03
N ALA A 28 -9.36 2.34 2.20
CA ALA A 28 -9.81 2.87 0.92
C ALA A 28 -8.62 3.33 0.03
N PRO A 29 -7.72 2.40 -0.37
CA PRO A 29 -6.63 2.74 -1.28
C PRO A 29 -7.20 3.27 -2.60
N SER A 30 -6.73 4.43 -3.02
CA SER A 30 -7.24 5.17 -4.19
C SER A 30 -6.24 5.26 -5.34
N GLY A 31 -4.96 5.06 -5.06
CA GLY A 31 -3.89 5.12 -6.07
C GLY A 31 -2.69 4.27 -5.70
N ILE A 32 -1.97 3.81 -6.73
CA ILE A 32 -0.76 3.00 -6.59
C ILE A 32 0.27 3.42 -7.66
N HIS A 33 1.53 3.47 -7.28
CA HIS A 33 2.65 3.76 -8.19
C HIS A 33 3.87 2.93 -7.81
N VAL A 34 4.66 2.50 -8.80
CA VAL A 34 5.96 1.86 -8.60
C VAL A 34 7.03 2.91 -8.90
N THR A 35 7.87 3.23 -7.92
CA THR A 35 8.95 4.22 -8.06
C THR A 35 10.06 3.69 -8.97
N ASP A 36 10.93 4.58 -9.47
CA ASP A 36 12.10 4.21 -10.27
C ASP A 36 13.10 3.29 -9.54
N PHE A 37 13.07 3.32 -8.20
CA PHE A 37 13.87 2.43 -7.34
C PHE A 37 13.14 1.12 -7.00
N GLY A 38 11.98 0.88 -7.61
CA GLY A 38 11.20 -0.35 -7.46
C GLY A 38 10.40 -0.45 -6.16
N GLN A 39 10.21 0.62 -5.39
CA GLN A 39 9.26 0.58 -4.25
C GLN A 39 7.84 0.83 -4.72
N VAL A 40 6.85 0.41 -3.93
CA VAL A 40 5.44 0.70 -4.21
C VAL A 40 4.96 1.79 -3.28
N VAL A 41 4.30 2.80 -3.81
CA VAL A 41 3.64 3.86 -3.04
C VAL A 41 2.13 3.71 -3.22
N VAL A 42 1.38 3.79 -2.12
CA VAL A 42 -0.07 3.63 -2.09
C VAL A 42 -0.71 4.81 -1.38
N CYS A 43 -1.67 5.45 -2.05
CA CYS A 43 -2.49 6.53 -1.47
C CYS A 43 -3.72 5.91 -0.82
N ASN A 44 -3.98 6.23 0.45
CA ASN A 44 -5.10 5.70 1.22
C ASN A 44 -6.03 6.84 1.66
N PHE A 45 -7.26 6.83 1.14
CA PHE A 45 -8.20 7.92 1.34
C PHE A 45 -8.76 7.99 2.75
N THR A 46 -9.10 6.87 3.38
CA THR A 46 -9.75 6.88 4.69
C THR A 46 -8.76 7.03 5.85
N SER A 47 -7.53 6.52 5.70
CA SER A 47 -6.50 6.69 6.72
C SER A 47 -5.75 8.02 6.59
N ASP A 48 -6.01 8.80 5.53
CA ASP A 48 -5.30 10.03 5.19
C ASP A 48 -3.76 9.82 5.17
N THR A 49 -3.30 8.71 4.59
CA THR A 49 -1.87 8.36 4.51
C THR A 49 -1.41 8.06 3.09
N ILE A 50 -0.11 8.30 2.87
CA ILE A 50 0.66 7.71 1.79
C ILE A 50 1.64 6.72 2.42
N ILE A 51 1.55 5.44 2.07
CA ILE A 51 2.48 4.42 2.57
C ILE A 51 3.42 3.94 1.47
N GLN A 52 4.62 3.54 1.88
CA GLN A 52 5.61 2.91 1.02
C GLN A 52 5.76 1.44 1.39
N LEU A 53 5.77 0.58 0.38
CA LEU A 53 5.99 -0.85 0.48
C LEU A 53 7.25 -1.25 -0.29
N ALA A 54 7.84 -2.36 0.11
CA ALA A 54 8.88 -3.01 -0.69
C ALA A 54 8.32 -3.41 -2.07
N GLY A 55 9.17 -3.40 -3.09
CA GLY A 55 8.79 -3.74 -4.47
C GLY A 55 8.21 -5.13 -4.66
N ASP A 56 8.61 -6.07 -3.83
CA ASP A 56 8.06 -7.43 -3.81
C ASP A 56 6.70 -7.52 -3.10
N GLY A 57 6.25 -6.42 -2.50
CA GLY A 57 4.99 -6.34 -1.75
C GLY A 57 5.00 -7.12 -0.44
N LYS A 58 6.17 -7.54 0.08
CA LYS A 58 6.23 -8.35 1.32
C LYS A 58 6.15 -7.57 2.61
N LYS A 59 6.50 -6.27 2.59
CA LYS A 59 6.53 -5.44 3.79
C LYS A 59 6.20 -3.98 3.51
N LYS A 60 5.60 -3.33 4.49
CA LYS A 60 5.62 -1.87 4.61
C LYS A 60 7.01 -1.41 5.00
N LEU A 61 7.50 -0.37 4.33
CA LEU A 61 8.76 0.29 4.62
C LEU A 61 8.54 1.49 5.55
N ALA A 62 7.56 2.33 5.22
CA ALA A 62 7.26 3.55 5.96
C ALA A 62 5.83 4.04 5.67
N THR A 63 5.34 4.93 6.52
CA THR A 63 4.33 5.92 6.14
C THR A 63 5.10 7.16 5.69
N LEU A 64 4.95 7.54 4.42
CA LEU A 64 5.69 8.65 3.80
C LEU A 64 5.06 10.01 4.07
N ALA A 65 3.73 10.02 4.15
CA ALA A 65 2.98 11.22 4.46
C ALA A 65 1.70 10.85 5.22
N ASN A 66 1.25 11.75 6.08
CA ASN A 66 -0.02 11.68 6.79
C ASN A 66 -0.65 13.08 6.91
N LYS A 67 -1.94 13.10 7.26
CA LYS A 67 -2.72 14.34 7.41
C LYS A 67 -2.07 15.42 8.28
N SER A 68 -1.41 15.04 9.38
CA SER A 68 -0.86 16.03 10.33
C SER A 68 0.32 16.80 9.78
N GLU A 69 0.95 16.34 8.70
CA GLU A 69 2.06 17.03 8.04
C GLU A 69 1.58 18.11 7.05
N GLY A 70 0.29 18.11 6.70
CA GLY A 70 -0.31 19.08 5.77
C GLY A 70 -1.15 20.17 6.45
N LEU A 71 -1.15 20.24 7.78
CA LEU A 71 -1.94 21.19 8.60
C LEU A 71 -1.04 22.15 9.38
#